data_AF-A0A358KME8-F1
#
_entry.id   AF-A0A358KME8-F1
#
_cell.length_a   1.000
_cell.length_b   1.000
_cell.length_c   1.000
_cell.angle_alpha   90.00
_cell.angle_beta   90.00
_cell.angle_gamma   90.00
#
_symmetry.space_group_name_H-M   'P 1'
#
loop_
_entity.id
_entity.type
_entity.pdbx_description
1 polymer ?
#
loop_
_entity_poly.entity_id
_entity_poly.type
_entity_poly.pdbx_seq_one_letter_code
_entity_poly.pdbx_strand_id
1 'polypeptide(L)'
;KQQIFERRKEIEKGLLEMLKETKSDFGLDDIKEIIYNEDGQDSLTDVIAMFDTGQGAAELQNVLELVNDAWNYFLHKVIGGLSPAEKLLEHHQAHQ
;
A
#
# COMPACT_ATOMS: atom_id res chain seq x y z
N LYS A 1 -4.45 17.49 0.37
CA LYS A 1 -4.00 16.70 -0.80
C LYS A 1 -2.47 16.61 -0.93
N GLN A 2 -1.70 17.70 -0.77
CA GLN A 2 -0.23 17.66 -0.90
C GLN A 2 0.46 16.63 0.02
N GLN A 3 0.07 16.59 1.30
CA GLN A 3 0.52 15.59 2.29
C GLN A 3 0.32 14.13 1.84
N ILE A 4 -0.79 13.82 1.16
CA ILE A 4 -1.11 12.46 0.67
C ILE A 4 -0.14 12.08 -0.45
N PHE A 5 0.17 13.02 -1.33
CA PHE A 5 1.11 12.79 -2.43
C PHE A 5 2.55 12.62 -1.94
N GLU A 6 2.97 13.40 -0.94
CA GLU A 6 4.28 13.23 -0.29
C GLU A 6 4.37 11.87 0.39
N ARG A 7 3.36 11.50 1.18
CA ARG A 7 3.31 10.20 1.84
C ARG A 7 3.33 9.04 0.84
N ARG A 8 2.57 9.15 -0.25
CA ARG A 8 2.57 8.16 -1.34
C ARG A 8 3.98 7.92 -1.89
N LYS A 9 4.76 8.99 -2.12
CA LYS A 9 6.15 8.86 -2.58
C LYS A 9 7.07 8.18 -1.57
N GLU A 10 6.91 8.49 -0.28
CA GLU A 10 7.69 7.83 0.78
C GLU A 10 7.39 6.33 0.82
N ILE A 11 6.11 5.96 0.71
CA ILE A 11 5.66 4.57 0.68
C ILE A 11 6.20 3.86 -0.55
N GLU A 12 6.06 4.45 -1.74
CA GLU A 12 6.59 3.90 -2.99
C GLU A 12 8.10 3.64 -2.90
N LYS A 13 8.83 4.57 -2.28
CA LYS A 13 10.28 4.40 -2.07
C LYS A 13 10.56 3.26 -1.09
N GLY A 14 9.87 3.20 0.06
CA GLY A 14 10.05 2.15 1.05
C GLY A 14 9.73 0.75 0.52
N LEU A 15 8.63 0.60 -0.21
CA LEU A 15 8.27 -0.65 -0.89
C LEU A 15 9.33 -1.05 -1.92
N LEU A 16 9.84 -0.09 -2.71
CA LEU A 16 10.83 -0.38 -3.74
C LEU A 16 12.21 -0.74 -3.16
N GLU A 17 12.60 -0.16 -2.02
CA GLU A 17 13.79 -0.57 -1.27
C GLU A 17 13.61 -2.00 -0.75
N MET A 18 12.47 -2.29 -0.13
CA MET A 18 12.15 -3.61 0.41
C MET A 18 12.11 -4.71 -0.68
N LEU A 19 11.47 -4.45 -1.83
CA LEU A 19 11.44 -5.38 -2.97
C LEU A 19 12.84 -5.73 -3.48
N LYS A 20 13.78 -4.76 -3.44
CA LYS A 20 15.18 -5.02 -3.80
C LYS A 20 15.89 -5.89 -2.78
N GLU A 21 15.59 -5.73 -1.50
CA GLU A 21 16.17 -6.52 -0.42
C GLU A 21 15.66 -7.96 -0.43
N THR A 22 14.35 -8.14 -0.63
CA THR A 22 13.71 -9.47 -0.71
C THR A 22 14.04 -10.22 -2.00
N LYS A 23 14.63 -9.54 -2.99
CA LYS A 23 14.86 -10.07 -4.37
C LYS A 23 13.58 -10.66 -4.96
N SER A 24 12.43 -10.09 -4.62
CA SER A 24 11.15 -10.54 -5.16
C SER A 24 11.11 -10.26 -6.66
N ASP A 25 10.47 -11.14 -7.42
CA ASP A 25 10.22 -10.94 -8.85
C ASP A 25 9.15 -9.85 -9.07
N PHE A 26 8.40 -9.53 -8.02
CA PHE A 26 7.33 -8.53 -8.00
C PHE A 26 7.88 -7.10 -7.96
N GLY A 27 7.23 -6.20 -8.68
CA GLY A 27 7.49 -4.77 -8.70
C GLY A 27 6.49 -3.97 -7.85
N LEU A 28 6.78 -2.67 -7.73
CA LEU A 28 5.85 -1.71 -7.15
C LEU A 28 4.53 -1.62 -7.97
N ASP A 29 4.59 -1.88 -9.26
CA ASP A 29 3.43 -1.85 -10.15
C ASP A 29 2.46 -2.99 -9.83
N ASP A 30 2.96 -4.21 -9.62
CA ASP A 30 2.15 -5.37 -9.22
C ASP A 30 1.37 -5.10 -7.93
N ILE A 31 2.04 -4.51 -6.93
CA ILE A 31 1.41 -4.14 -5.66
C ILE A 31 0.28 -3.11 -5.89
N LYS A 32 0.53 -2.11 -6.73
CA LYS A 32 -0.50 -1.12 -7.07
C LYS A 32 -1.66 -1.74 -7.82
N GLU A 33 -1.42 -2.67 -8.73
CA GLU A 33 -2.48 -3.38 -9.45
C GLU A 33 -3.32 -4.25 -8.54
N ILE A 34 -2.69 -4.95 -7.59
CA ILE A 34 -3.38 -5.78 -6.58
C ILE A 34 -4.23 -4.91 -5.66
N ILE A 35 -3.69 -3.80 -5.16
CA ILE A 35 -4.46 -2.86 -4.34
C ILE A 35 -5.57 -2.19 -5.17
N TYR A 36 -5.30 -1.83 -6.42
CA TYR A 36 -6.31 -1.21 -7.27
C TYR A 36 -7.47 -2.15 -7.56
N ASN A 37 -7.19 -3.40 -7.91
CA ASN A 37 -8.21 -4.42 -8.18
C ASN A 37 -8.57 -5.25 -6.94
N GLU A 38 -8.35 -4.71 -5.73
CA GLU A 38 -8.60 -5.45 -4.50
C GLU A 38 -10.03 -5.98 -4.40
N ASP A 39 -10.15 -7.19 -3.86
CA ASP A 39 -11.41 -7.87 -3.54
C ASP A 39 -11.48 -8.15 -2.02
N GLY A 40 -11.22 -7.12 -1.22
CA GLY A 40 -11.24 -7.15 0.23
C GLY A 40 -9.91 -7.47 0.89
N GLN A 41 -9.98 -8.08 2.07
CA GLN A 41 -8.80 -8.32 2.94
C GLN A 41 -7.87 -9.43 2.42
N ASP A 42 -8.34 -10.27 1.51
CA ASP A 42 -7.52 -11.29 0.86
C ASP A 42 -6.38 -10.65 0.06
N SER A 43 -6.66 -9.59 -0.70
CA SER A 43 -5.65 -8.87 -1.49
C SER A 43 -4.57 -8.22 -0.62
N LEU A 44 -4.92 -7.76 0.58
CA LEU A 44 -3.93 -7.26 1.55
C LEU A 44 -2.99 -8.39 2.00
N THR A 45 -3.53 -9.58 2.24
CA THR A 45 -2.77 -10.76 2.65
C THR A 45 -1.83 -11.22 1.53
N ASP A 46 -2.28 -11.21 0.27
CA ASP A 46 -1.45 -11.48 -0.89
C ASP A 46 -0.26 -10.51 -0.97
N VAL A 47 -0.48 -9.22 -0.72
CA VAL A 47 0.61 -8.23 -0.72
C VAL A 47 1.63 -8.54 0.37
N ILE A 48 1.18 -8.83 1.59
CA ILE A 48 2.10 -9.18 2.69
C ILE A 48 2.90 -10.45 2.36
N ALA A 49 2.25 -11.46 1.77
CA ALA A 49 2.90 -12.71 1.40
C ALA A 49 3.99 -12.53 0.33
N MET A 50 3.86 -11.55 -0.59
CA MET A 50 4.92 -11.22 -1.56
C MET A 50 6.21 -10.69 -0.93
N PHE A 51 6.12 -10.19 0.30
CA PHE A 51 7.26 -9.69 1.08
C PHE A 51 7.73 -10.67 2.16
N ASP A 52 6.94 -11.70 2.49
CA ASP A 52 7.32 -12.75 3.44
C ASP A 52 8.35 -13.70 2.82
N THR A 53 9.64 -13.36 2.94
CA THR A 53 10.75 -14.21 2.49
C THR A 53 11.16 -15.25 3.54
N GLY A 54 10.42 -15.35 4.66
CA GLY A 54 10.78 -16.19 5.80
C GLY A 54 11.94 -15.67 6.65
N GLN A 55 12.39 -14.42 6.45
CA GLN A 55 13.56 -13.84 7.12
C GLN A 55 13.35 -13.35 8.58
N GLY A 56 12.17 -13.56 9.17
CA GLY A 56 11.93 -13.36 10.61
C GLY A 56 11.04 -12.16 10.95
N ALA A 57 10.62 -12.09 12.22
CA ALA A 57 9.52 -11.24 12.68
C ALA A 57 9.78 -9.72 12.63
N ALA A 58 11.03 -9.27 12.66
CA ALA A 58 11.38 -7.84 12.63
C ALA A 58 11.14 -7.22 11.24
N GLU A 59 11.48 -7.96 10.19
CA GLU A 59 11.24 -7.56 8.80
C GLU A 59 9.74 -7.54 8.50
N LEU A 60 9.02 -8.55 9.00
CA LEU A 60 7.56 -8.64 8.85
C LEU A 60 6.84 -7.43 9.45
N GLN A 61 7.30 -6.88 10.58
CA GLN A 61 6.67 -5.70 11.16
C GLN A 61 6.81 -4.46 10.26
N ASN A 62 8.00 -4.23 9.70
CA ASN A 62 8.25 -3.15 8.75
C ASN A 62 7.43 -3.33 7.46
N VAL A 63 7.31 -4.57 6.97
CA VAL A 63 6.46 -4.95 5.84
C VAL A 63 5.00 -4.58 6.12
N LEU A 64 4.46 -5.03 7.25
CA LEU A 64 3.07 -4.78 7.62
C LEU A 64 2.77 -3.29 7.70
N GLU A 65 3.68 -2.49 8.27
CA GLU A 65 3.52 -1.03 8.32
C GLU A 65 3.50 -0.41 6.92
N LEU A 66 4.45 -0.76 6.05
CA LEU A 66 4.54 -0.25 4.69
C LEU A 66 3.36 -0.67 3.82
N VAL A 67 2.95 -1.93 3.91
CA VAL A 67 1.81 -2.47 3.16
C VAL A 67 0.50 -1.85 3.64
N ASN A 68 0.34 -1.66 4.95
CA ASN A 68 -0.82 -0.95 5.49
C ASN A 68 -0.86 0.52 5.05
N ASP A 69 0.30 1.20 5.05
CA ASP A 69 0.41 2.55 4.51
C ASP A 69 0.06 2.57 3.00
N ALA A 70 0.58 1.63 2.20
CA ALA A 70 0.24 1.50 0.79
C ALA A 70 -1.27 1.31 0.59
N TRP A 71 -1.89 0.44 1.39
CA TRP A 71 -3.34 0.23 1.39
C TRP A 71 -4.10 1.54 1.69
N ASN A 72 -3.61 2.39 2.59
CA ASN A 72 -4.32 3.63 2.93
C ASN A 72 -4.12 4.77 1.92
N TYR A 73 -3.02 4.78 1.18
CA TYR A 73 -2.62 5.90 0.32
C TYR A 73 -2.66 5.61 -1.19
N PHE A 74 -2.74 4.34 -1.61
CA PHE A 74 -2.90 3.96 -3.02
C PHE A 74 -4.36 3.92 -3.44
N LEU A 75 -4.61 3.89 -4.75
CA LEU A 75 -5.96 3.97 -5.31
C LEU A 75 -6.63 2.61 -5.26
N HIS A 76 -7.92 2.59 -4.94
CA HIS A 76 -8.75 1.39 -4.87
C HIS A 76 -9.92 1.54 -5.82
N LYS A 77 -10.13 0.55 -6.69
CA LYS A 77 -11.23 0.56 -7.65
C LYS A 77 -12.59 0.55 -6.94
N VAL A 78 -12.71 -0.14 -5.81
CA VAL A 78 -13.97 -0.29 -5.06
C VAL A 78 -14.51 1.05 -4.52
N ILE A 79 -13.65 2.02 -4.20
CA ILE A 79 -14.04 3.36 -3.76
C ILE A 79 -13.95 4.41 -4.88
N GLY A 80 -14.02 3.98 -6.15
CA GLY A 80 -14.07 4.87 -7.30
C GLY A 80 -12.71 5.34 -7.78
N GLY A 81 -11.65 4.56 -7.55
CA GLY A 81 -10.28 4.92 -7.93
C GLY A 81 -9.66 5.98 -7.04
N LEU A 82 -10.11 6.07 -5.78
CA LEU A 82 -9.58 6.93 -4.75
C LEU A 82 -8.80 6.11 -3.72
N SER A 83 -7.95 6.76 -2.93
CA SER A 83 -7.38 6.14 -1.73
C SER A 83 -8.26 6.33 -0.50
N PRO A 84 -8.21 5.44 0.52
CA PRO A 84 -8.90 5.65 1.79
C PRO A 84 -8.57 7.02 2.41
N ALA A 85 -7.29 7.42 2.37
CA ALA A 85 -6.85 8.73 2.85
C ALA A 85 -7.49 9.89 2.06
N GLU A 86 -7.62 9.75 0.73
CA GLU A 86 -8.32 10.74 -0.10
C GLU A 86 -9.82 10.77 0.20
N LYS A 87 -10.45 9.60 0.34
CA LYS A 87 -11.87 9.49 0.66
C LYS A 87 -12.21 10.11 2.01
N LEU A 88 -11.35 9.88 3.01
CA LEU A 88 -11.46 10.51 4.33
C LEU A 88 -11.32 12.03 4.24
N LEU A 89 -10.36 12.53 3.45
CA LEU A 89 -10.19 13.96 3.23
C LEU A 89 -11.43 14.57 2.55
N GLU A 90 -11.99 13.91 1.53
CA GLU A 90 -13.21 14.37 0.86
C GLU A 90 -14.40 14.40 1.82
N HIS A 91 -14.58 13.36 2.63
CA HIS A 91 -15.64 13.31 3.64
C HIS A 91 -15.46 14.43 4.69
N HIS A 92 -14.23 14.67 5.15
CA HIS A 92 -13.95 15.76 6.09
C HIS A 92 -14.31 17.13 5.48
N GLN A 93 -13.97 17.37 4.21
CA GLN A 93 -14.28 18.62 3.51
C GLN A 93 -15.77 18.79 3.21
N ALA A 94 -16.52 17.71 2.98
CA ALA A 94 -17.95 17.76 2.69
C ALA A 94 -18.83 18.03 3.93
N HIS A 95 -18.29 17.82 5.14
CA HIS A 95 -18.98 18.02 6.41
C HIS A 95 -18.54 19.30 7.16
N GLN A 96 -17.86 20.23 6.47
CA GLN A 96 -17.56 21.60 6.96
C GLN A 96 -18.45 22.64 6.27
#